data_AF-A0A2N6CJB4-F1
#
_entry.id   AF-A0A2N6CJB4-F1
#
_cell.length_a   1.000
_cell.length_b   1.000
_cell.length_c   1.000
_cell.angle_alpha   90.00
_cell.angle_beta   90.00
_cell.angle_gamma   90.00
#
_symmetry.space_group_name_H-M   'P 1'
#
loop_
_entity.id
_entity.type
_entity.pdbx_description
1 polymer ?
#
loop_
_entity_poly.entity_id
_entity_poly.type
_entity_poly.pdbx_seq_one_letter_code
_entity_poly.pdbx_strand_id
1 'polypeptide(L)'
;MKQSLELGLIGNCQIGALIDGAGSMVWACLPGFDGDPVFCSLLGGQSDNGNGGHFSVEMIDFARSHQRYLHNSAVLETCLYDKTGGGVRITDFAPRFRYLGRMFRPSMLVRTIEPLGGAPRIRVRLKPLFEYGATAPEITHGSNHIRYIGPEFAIRLTTDMSLTQVLEENSFVLEDTVTLLLGPDESVLESVRKIGREFYEQTLDYWQEWVRGLNIPFEWQEAVIRAAITLKLSTFEDTGAVIAAMTTSIPEAPDSGRNWDYRYCWLRDSYFVVHALNRLGAT
;
A
#
# COMPACT_ATOMS: atom_id res chain seq x y z
N MET A 1 12.74 -11.73 9.57
CA MET A 1 12.32 -12.46 8.36
C MET A 1 13.34 -12.23 7.27
N LYS A 2 13.56 -13.20 6.38
CA LYS A 2 14.40 -13.01 5.19
C LYS A 2 13.64 -12.09 4.21
N GLN A 3 14.27 -11.03 3.70
CA GLN A 3 13.66 -10.18 2.66
C GLN A 3 13.26 -11.06 1.47
N SER A 4 12.02 -10.88 0.99
CA SER A 4 11.41 -11.60 -0.12
C SER A 4 10.84 -10.61 -1.11
N LEU A 5 10.85 -10.95 -2.39
CA LEU A 5 10.19 -10.17 -3.46
C LEU A 5 8.74 -10.63 -3.70
N GLU A 6 8.26 -11.60 -2.95
CA GLU A 6 6.83 -11.97 -2.89
C GLU A 6 6.07 -10.88 -2.13
N LEU A 7 5.58 -9.88 -2.88
CA LEU A 7 4.94 -8.68 -2.36
C LEU A 7 3.55 -8.48 -2.99
N GLY A 8 2.57 -8.10 -2.17
CA GLY A 8 1.29 -7.58 -2.62
C GLY A 8 1.39 -6.12 -3.04
N LEU A 9 0.79 -5.77 -4.18
CA LEU A 9 0.71 -4.43 -4.73
C LEU A 9 -0.69 -3.85 -4.50
N ILE A 10 -0.74 -2.68 -3.86
CA ILE A 10 -1.93 -1.82 -3.82
C ILE A 10 -1.63 -0.50 -4.53
N GLY A 11 -2.66 0.19 -5.01
CA GLY A 11 -2.49 1.50 -5.65
C GLY A 11 -3.77 2.03 -6.26
N ASN A 12 -3.69 3.22 -6.84
CA ASN A 12 -4.85 3.91 -7.41
C ASN A 12 -4.56 4.68 -8.70
N CYS A 13 -3.47 4.33 -9.39
CA CYS A 13 -2.96 5.01 -10.59
C CYS A 13 -2.42 6.43 -10.32
N GLN A 14 -2.25 6.81 -9.04
CA GLN A 14 -1.53 8.01 -8.60
C GLN A 14 -0.30 7.60 -7.78
N ILE A 15 -0.52 6.67 -6.85
CA ILE A 15 0.50 6.07 -6.00
C ILE A 15 0.37 4.55 -6.01
N GLY A 16 1.42 3.88 -5.53
CA GLY A 16 1.43 2.45 -5.26
C GLY A 16 2.27 2.11 -4.03
N ALA A 17 1.94 0.99 -3.39
CA ALA A 17 2.69 0.47 -2.26
C ALA A 17 2.86 -1.06 -2.37
N LEU A 18 4.01 -1.56 -1.93
CA LEU A 18 4.32 -2.98 -1.88
C LEU A 18 4.32 -3.48 -0.43
N ILE A 19 3.64 -4.60 -0.22
CA ILE A 19 3.33 -5.14 1.10
C ILE A 19 3.84 -6.57 1.18
N ASP A 20 4.66 -6.88 2.19
CA ASP A 20 5.18 -8.23 2.37
C ASP A 20 4.13 -9.21 2.92
N GLY A 21 4.46 -10.51 2.95
CA GLY A 21 3.56 -11.55 3.45
C GLY A 21 3.23 -11.45 4.95
N ALA A 22 3.86 -10.55 5.71
CA ALA A 22 3.53 -10.25 7.11
C ALA A 22 2.71 -8.95 7.25
N GLY A 23 2.31 -8.32 6.14
CA GLY A 23 1.49 -7.10 6.15
C GLY A 23 2.32 -5.83 6.37
N SER A 24 3.64 -5.86 6.21
CA SER A 24 4.48 -4.66 6.27
C SER A 24 4.50 -3.96 4.91
N MET A 25 4.14 -2.67 4.85
CA MET A 25 4.39 -1.85 3.67
C MET A 25 5.88 -1.52 3.63
N VAL A 26 6.60 -2.17 2.72
CA VAL A 26 8.07 -2.10 2.62
C VAL A 26 8.54 -1.12 1.55
N TRP A 27 7.63 -0.70 0.68
CA TRP A 27 7.88 0.26 -0.39
C TRP A 27 6.64 1.11 -0.67
N ALA A 28 6.81 2.44 -0.77
CA ALA A 28 5.81 3.36 -1.29
C ALA A 28 6.49 4.69 -1.62
N CYS A 29 6.21 5.24 -2.81
CA CYS A 29 6.64 6.58 -3.21
C CYS A 29 5.47 7.55 -3.04
N LEU A 30 5.71 8.70 -2.42
CA LEU A 30 4.72 9.76 -2.23
C LEU A 30 5.30 11.11 -2.69
N PRO A 31 4.48 12.03 -3.23
CA PRO A 31 3.03 11.92 -3.46
C PRO A 31 2.65 11.21 -4.77
N GLY A 32 3.61 10.66 -5.52
CA GLY A 32 3.42 9.95 -6.78
C GLY A 32 4.52 8.92 -7.02
N PHE A 33 4.47 8.20 -8.14
CA PHE A 33 5.44 7.14 -8.47
C PHE A 33 6.90 7.64 -8.52
N ASP A 34 7.12 8.83 -9.06
CA ASP A 34 8.43 9.49 -9.17
C ASP A 34 8.83 10.25 -7.90
N GLY A 35 7.95 10.28 -6.89
CA GLY A 35 8.20 10.91 -5.60
C GLY A 35 9.22 10.18 -4.73
N ASP A 36 9.44 10.70 -3.54
CA ASP A 36 10.39 10.16 -2.58
C ASP A 36 9.88 8.79 -2.05
N PRO A 37 10.72 7.72 -2.02
CA PRO A 37 10.34 6.44 -1.42
C PRO A 37 10.27 6.55 0.11
N VAL A 38 9.15 7.08 0.61
CA VAL A 38 8.93 7.27 2.07
C VAL A 38 8.98 5.96 2.84
N PHE A 39 8.59 4.86 2.18
CA PHE A 39 8.91 3.51 2.61
C PHE A 39 9.93 2.94 1.64
N CYS A 40 11.07 2.50 2.18
CA CYS A 40 12.24 2.06 1.42
C CYS A 40 12.96 0.86 2.07
N SER A 41 12.35 0.22 3.08
CA SER A 41 12.90 -0.97 3.74
C SER A 41 13.13 -2.16 2.81
N LEU A 42 12.51 -2.17 1.63
CA LEU A 42 12.81 -3.15 0.58
C LEU A 42 14.27 -3.10 0.11
N LEU A 43 14.86 -1.90 -0.01
CA LEU A 43 16.27 -1.71 -0.42
C LEU A 43 17.23 -1.66 0.78
N GLY A 44 16.72 -1.37 1.97
CA GLY A 44 17.52 -1.05 3.16
C GLY A 44 18.15 -2.22 3.91
N GLY A 45 18.61 -3.29 3.25
CA GLY A 45 19.31 -4.40 3.91
C GLY A 45 20.45 -3.89 4.82
N GLN A 46 20.51 -4.39 6.08
CA GLN A 46 21.41 -3.99 7.20
C GLN A 46 22.26 -2.73 6.96
N SER A 47 21.63 -1.56 6.98
CA SER A 47 22.34 -0.32 7.32
C SER A 47 22.67 -0.32 8.81
N ASP A 48 23.69 0.43 9.25
CA ASP A 48 24.15 0.50 10.64
C ASP A 48 23.06 0.92 11.67
N ASN A 49 21.88 1.35 11.21
CA ASN A 49 20.68 1.66 12.01
C ASN A 49 19.45 0.73 11.73
N GLY A 50 19.62 -0.29 10.89
CA GLY A 50 18.84 -1.52 10.92
C GLY A 50 17.40 -1.54 10.40
N ASN A 51 16.76 -0.44 10.00
CA ASN A 51 15.45 -0.50 9.34
C ASN A 51 15.22 0.70 8.41
N GLY A 52 15.10 0.46 7.10
CA GLY A 52 14.59 1.48 6.16
C GLY A 52 13.13 1.85 6.46
N GLY A 53 12.61 2.85 5.75
CA GLY A 53 11.26 3.34 6.00
C GLY A 53 10.20 2.26 5.75
N HIS A 54 9.20 2.16 6.63
CA HIS A 54 8.14 1.13 6.55
C HIS A 54 6.88 1.50 7.35
N PHE A 55 5.80 0.78 7.05
CA PHE A 55 4.58 0.78 7.86
C PHE A 55 4.11 -0.66 8.15
N SER A 56 4.34 -1.15 9.37
CA SER A 56 4.10 -2.54 9.76
C SER A 56 3.05 -2.69 10.86
N VAL A 57 2.41 -3.86 10.86
CA VAL A 57 1.57 -4.36 11.95
C VAL A 57 2.21 -5.67 12.41
N GLU A 58 2.90 -5.63 13.54
CA GLU A 58 3.58 -6.78 14.12
C GLU A 58 2.64 -7.50 15.09
N MET A 59 2.41 -8.79 14.86
CA MET A 59 1.69 -9.64 15.80
C MET A 59 2.65 -10.23 16.85
N ILE A 60 2.33 -10.06 18.13
CA ILE A 60 3.08 -10.71 19.21
C ILE A 60 2.83 -12.22 19.14
N ASP A 61 3.88 -13.01 19.38
CA ASP A 61 3.85 -14.47 19.24
C ASP A 61 3.36 -14.96 17.86
N PHE A 62 3.72 -14.22 16.81
CA PHE A 62 3.42 -14.57 15.43
C PHE A 62 3.73 -16.04 15.10
N ALA A 63 2.77 -16.72 14.49
CA ALA A 63 2.88 -18.11 14.08
C ALA A 63 2.81 -18.28 12.56
N ARG A 64 1.82 -17.63 11.91
CA ARG A 64 1.59 -17.76 10.47
C ARG A 64 0.82 -16.57 9.91
N SER A 65 0.95 -16.37 8.60
CA SER A 65 0.16 -15.40 7.85
C SER A 65 -0.45 -16.03 6.60
N HIS A 66 -1.50 -15.39 6.09
CA HIS A 66 -2.07 -15.66 4.77
C HIS A 66 -2.45 -14.34 4.12
N GLN A 67 -2.02 -14.15 2.88
CA GLN A 67 -2.28 -12.93 2.12
C GLN A 67 -3.04 -13.28 0.84
N ARG A 68 -4.05 -12.48 0.51
CA ARG A 68 -4.85 -12.63 -0.71
C ARG A 68 -5.40 -11.28 -1.15
N TYR A 69 -5.66 -11.13 -2.45
CA TYR A 69 -6.50 -10.04 -2.92
C TYR A 69 -7.97 -10.38 -2.74
N LEU A 70 -8.79 -9.37 -2.45
CA LEU A 70 -10.24 -9.53 -2.56
C LEU A 70 -10.60 -9.69 -4.04
N HIS A 71 -11.64 -10.49 -4.28
CA HIS A 71 -12.07 -10.91 -5.61
C HIS A 71 -12.15 -9.73 -6.59
N ASN A 72 -11.45 -9.87 -7.72
CA ASN A 72 -11.42 -8.90 -8.83
C ASN A 72 -11.06 -7.47 -8.40
N SER A 73 -10.11 -7.31 -7.48
CA SER A 73 -9.71 -5.98 -6.97
C SER A 73 -8.23 -5.78 -6.72
N ALA A 74 -7.84 -4.53 -6.47
CA ALA A 74 -6.54 -4.16 -5.92
C ALA A 74 -6.58 -3.96 -4.39
N VAL A 75 -7.57 -4.55 -3.70
CA VAL A 75 -7.64 -4.53 -2.24
C VAL A 75 -6.96 -5.77 -1.70
N LEU A 76 -5.98 -5.60 -0.81
CA LEU A 76 -5.16 -6.67 -0.27
C LEU A 76 -5.60 -6.99 1.17
N GLU A 77 -5.84 -8.26 1.45
CA GLU A 77 -6.14 -8.77 2.79
C GLU A 77 -4.96 -9.62 3.27
N THR A 78 -4.39 -9.26 4.42
CA THR A 78 -3.36 -10.05 5.12
C THR A 78 -3.87 -10.46 6.48
N CYS A 79 -4.08 -11.76 6.69
CA CYS A 79 -4.44 -12.31 7.99
C CYS A 79 -3.18 -12.79 8.72
N LEU A 80 -2.98 -12.35 9.97
CA LEU A 80 -1.91 -12.81 10.85
C LEU A 80 -2.51 -13.62 11.99
N TYR A 81 -1.83 -14.67 12.43
CA TYR A 81 -2.24 -15.52 13.54
C TYR A 81 -1.08 -15.76 14.51
N ASP A 82 -1.37 -15.69 15.80
CA ASP A 82 -0.41 -15.97 16.86
C ASP A 82 -0.42 -17.46 17.24
N LYS A 83 0.52 -17.86 18.10
CA LYS A 83 0.66 -19.25 18.58
C LYS A 83 -0.47 -19.70 19.52
N THR A 84 -1.25 -18.78 20.05
CA THR A 84 -2.31 -19.01 21.03
C THR A 84 -3.72 -19.04 20.41
N GLY A 85 -3.83 -18.79 19.11
CA GLY A 85 -5.09 -18.81 18.36
C GLY A 85 -5.73 -17.43 18.18
N GLY A 86 -5.08 -16.35 18.63
CA GLY A 86 -5.48 -14.99 18.29
C GLY A 86 -5.16 -14.66 16.82
N GLY A 87 -5.99 -13.83 16.20
CA GLY A 87 -5.82 -13.46 14.80
C GLY A 87 -6.27 -12.05 14.50
N VAL A 88 -5.63 -11.41 13.51
CA VAL A 88 -6.03 -10.12 12.96
C VAL A 88 -6.10 -10.19 11.45
N ARG A 89 -6.99 -9.39 10.86
CA ARG A 89 -7.05 -9.11 9.43
C ARG A 89 -6.59 -7.69 9.20
N ILE A 90 -5.65 -7.52 8.29
CA ILE A 90 -5.19 -6.23 7.78
C ILE A 90 -5.73 -6.08 6.37
N THR A 91 -6.49 -5.03 6.12
CA THR A 91 -7.02 -4.68 4.79
C THR A 91 -6.37 -3.41 4.31
N ASP A 92 -5.63 -3.50 3.21
CA ASP A 92 -4.82 -2.44 2.62
C ASP A 92 -5.32 -2.09 1.21
N PHE A 93 -5.49 -0.79 0.94
CA PHE A 93 -5.83 -0.29 -0.39
C PHE A 93 -5.49 1.20 -0.55
N ALA A 94 -5.47 1.68 -1.79
CA ALA A 94 -5.45 3.11 -2.09
C ALA A 94 -6.80 3.49 -2.71
N PRO A 95 -7.49 4.54 -2.24
CA PRO A 95 -8.84 4.87 -2.71
C PRO A 95 -8.86 5.17 -4.21
N ARG A 96 -9.79 4.53 -4.93
CA ARG A 96 -10.04 4.77 -6.36
C ARG A 96 -11.50 4.53 -6.70
N PHE A 97 -12.26 5.57 -7.04
CA PHE A 97 -13.67 5.45 -7.43
C PHE A 97 -14.18 6.72 -8.09
N ARG A 98 -15.39 6.68 -8.68
CA ARG A 98 -16.04 7.89 -9.19
C ARG A 98 -16.75 8.63 -8.06
N TYR A 99 -16.39 9.89 -7.85
CA TYR A 99 -17.03 10.77 -6.87
C TYR A 99 -17.38 12.10 -7.54
N LEU A 100 -18.65 12.51 -7.45
CA LEU A 100 -19.15 13.77 -8.02
C LEU A 100 -18.73 13.99 -9.49
N GLY A 101 -18.82 12.94 -10.31
CA GLY A 101 -18.50 12.98 -11.74
C GLY A 101 -17.01 12.94 -12.08
N ARG A 102 -16.11 12.90 -11.10
CA ARG A 102 -14.65 12.82 -11.28
C ARG A 102 -14.09 11.52 -10.75
N MET A 103 -12.92 11.12 -11.23
CA MET A 103 -12.18 10.01 -10.64
C MET A 103 -11.50 10.49 -9.36
N PHE A 104 -11.93 9.99 -8.21
CA PHE A 104 -11.31 10.23 -6.92
C PHE A 104 -10.17 9.22 -6.70
N ARG A 105 -8.96 9.71 -6.50
CA ARG A 105 -7.71 8.93 -6.39
C ARG A 105 -6.64 9.73 -5.61
N PRO A 106 -6.89 10.10 -4.35
CA PRO A 106 -5.94 10.88 -3.57
C PRO A 106 -4.61 10.13 -3.41
N SER A 107 -3.51 10.83 -3.15
CA SER A 107 -2.22 10.22 -2.76
C SER A 107 -2.27 9.68 -1.32
N MET A 108 -3.22 8.78 -1.06
CA MET A 108 -3.57 8.25 0.26
C MET A 108 -3.59 6.73 0.26
N LEU A 109 -3.02 6.15 1.31
CA LEU A 109 -3.09 4.74 1.65
C LEU A 109 -4.07 4.58 2.83
N VAL A 110 -4.95 3.58 2.73
CA VAL A 110 -5.89 3.22 3.79
C VAL A 110 -5.57 1.82 4.28
N ARG A 111 -5.40 1.71 5.59
CA ARG A 111 -5.20 0.44 6.30
C ARG A 111 -6.28 0.30 7.36
N THR A 112 -6.96 -0.84 7.36
CA THR A 112 -7.88 -1.23 8.44
C THR A 112 -7.35 -2.49 9.11
N ILE A 113 -7.37 -2.55 10.44
CA ILE A 113 -6.91 -3.69 11.22
C ILE A 113 -8.08 -4.18 12.09
N GLU A 114 -8.53 -5.40 11.85
CA GLU A 114 -9.70 -6.00 12.50
C GLU A 114 -9.29 -7.24 13.31
N PRO A 115 -9.78 -7.42 14.55
CA PRO A 115 -9.60 -8.68 15.26
C PRO A 115 -10.45 -9.79 14.60
N LEU A 116 -9.87 -10.96 14.38
CA LEU A 116 -10.57 -12.14 13.86
C LEU A 116 -11.12 -13.05 14.97
N GLY A 117 -10.52 -12.98 16.15
CA GLY A 117 -10.85 -13.81 17.30
C GLY A 117 -9.68 -13.91 18.27
N GLY A 118 -9.98 -14.34 19.50
CA GLY A 118 -9.03 -14.34 20.61
C GLY A 118 -8.78 -12.93 21.17
N ALA A 119 -7.64 -12.74 21.82
CA ALA A 119 -7.17 -11.44 22.32
C ALA A 119 -5.85 -11.07 21.62
N PRO A 120 -5.88 -10.81 20.29
CA PRO A 120 -4.67 -10.63 19.51
C PRO A 120 -3.91 -9.40 19.99
N ARG A 121 -2.64 -9.59 20.32
CA ARG A 121 -1.76 -8.50 20.75
C ARG A 121 -0.90 -8.05 19.55
N ILE A 122 -1.01 -6.79 19.18
CA ILE A 122 -0.31 -6.21 18.03
C ILE A 122 0.52 -4.99 18.42
N ARG A 123 1.47 -4.65 17.56
CA ARG A 123 2.22 -3.39 17.57
C ARG A 123 2.15 -2.76 16.18
N VAL A 124 1.81 -1.49 16.11
CA VAL A 124 1.81 -0.73 14.85
C VAL A 124 3.06 0.14 14.81
N ARG A 125 3.80 0.11 13.69
CA ARG A 125 5.02 0.90 13.51
C ARG A 125 4.93 1.65 12.20
N LEU A 126 4.94 2.98 12.26
CA LEU A 126 4.94 3.85 11.10
C LEU A 126 6.21 4.69 11.12
N LYS A 127 7.16 4.34 10.27
CA LYS A 127 8.49 4.96 10.14
C LYS A 127 8.71 5.42 8.70
N PRO A 128 8.06 6.50 8.27
CA PRO A 128 8.42 7.12 7.01
C PRO A 128 9.81 7.76 7.13
N LEU A 129 10.57 7.73 6.05
CA LEU A 129 11.82 8.46 5.89
C LEU A 129 11.71 9.38 4.67
N PHE A 130 12.64 10.31 4.56
CA PHE A 130 12.72 11.24 3.44
C PHE A 130 14.11 11.21 2.79
N GLU A 131 14.22 11.80 1.61
CA GLU A 131 15.44 11.89 0.80
C GLU A 131 16.06 10.51 0.59
N TYR A 132 15.29 9.58 0.01
CA TYR A 132 15.70 8.20 -0.25
C TYR A 132 16.13 7.42 1.00
N GLY A 133 15.55 7.76 2.16
CA GLY A 133 15.85 7.11 3.43
C GLY A 133 16.96 7.76 4.26
N ALA A 134 17.51 8.90 3.81
CA ALA A 134 18.59 9.60 4.51
C ALA A 134 18.08 10.40 5.73
N THR A 135 16.85 10.90 5.68
CA THR A 135 16.35 11.89 6.63
C THR A 135 15.14 11.36 7.40
N ALA A 136 15.23 11.40 8.73
CA ALA A 136 14.08 11.14 9.59
C ALA A 136 13.19 12.40 9.70
N PRO A 137 11.86 12.25 9.74
CA PRO A 137 10.96 13.39 9.86
C PRO A 137 11.03 14.07 11.22
N GLU A 138 10.69 15.37 11.24
CA GLU A 138 10.14 15.98 12.44
C GLU A 138 8.72 15.47 12.67
N ILE A 139 8.41 15.05 13.90
CA ILE A 139 7.10 14.49 14.25
C ILE A 139 6.32 15.48 15.12
N THR A 140 5.14 15.85 14.64
CA THR A 140 4.15 16.60 15.43
C THR A 140 2.83 15.83 15.47
N HIS A 141 1.96 16.08 16.45
CA HIS A 141 0.68 15.39 16.55
C HIS A 141 -0.41 16.31 17.10
N GLY A 142 -1.65 16.03 16.69
CA GLY A 142 -2.85 16.63 17.25
C GLY A 142 -3.64 15.63 18.09
N SER A 143 -4.95 15.80 18.18
CA SER A 143 -5.83 14.91 18.94
C SER A 143 -6.08 13.56 18.27
N ASN A 144 -6.03 13.50 16.94
CA ASN A 144 -6.40 12.33 16.14
C ASN A 144 -5.47 12.07 14.95
N HIS A 145 -4.33 12.77 14.89
CA HIS A 145 -3.41 12.67 13.76
C HIS A 145 -1.96 12.89 14.19
N ILE A 146 -1.04 12.31 13.42
CA ILE A 146 0.40 12.49 13.52
C ILE A 146 0.88 13.01 12.16
N ARG A 147 1.74 14.03 12.17
CA ARG A 147 2.38 14.61 10.99
C ARG A 147 3.85 14.22 11.01
N TYR A 148 4.33 13.73 9.87
CA TYR A 148 5.73 13.44 9.62
C TYR A 148 6.21 14.46 8.59
N ILE A 149 7.00 15.41 9.05
CA ILE A 149 7.42 16.59 8.29
C ILE A 149 8.82 16.31 7.73
N GLY A 150 8.91 16.18 6.40
CA GLY A 150 10.16 16.10 5.67
C GLY A 150 10.58 17.45 5.09
N PRO A 151 11.70 17.50 4.35
CA PRO A 151 12.22 18.74 3.77
C PRO A 151 11.31 19.39 2.72
N GLU A 152 10.68 18.59 1.85
CA GLU A 152 9.88 19.08 0.72
C GLU A 152 8.37 18.99 0.95
N PHE A 153 7.94 18.00 1.73
CA PHE A 153 6.52 17.76 2.01
C PHE A 153 6.33 17.10 3.38
N ALA A 154 5.09 17.15 3.86
CA ALA A 154 4.67 16.42 5.04
C ALA A 154 3.63 15.37 4.67
N ILE A 155 3.64 14.25 5.39
CA ILE A 155 2.58 13.25 5.34
C ILE A 155 1.89 13.17 6.68
N ARG A 156 0.60 12.88 6.66
CA ARG A 156 -0.25 12.80 7.84
C ARG A 156 -0.86 11.42 7.96
N LEU A 157 -0.71 10.85 9.14
CA LEU A 157 -1.53 9.74 9.61
C LEU A 157 -2.72 10.30 10.38
N THR A 158 -3.95 10.01 9.94
CA THR A 158 -5.16 10.23 10.75
C THR A 158 -5.75 8.88 11.12
N THR A 159 -6.09 8.67 12.40
CA THR A 159 -6.55 7.36 12.89
C THR A 159 -7.51 7.48 14.07
N ASP A 160 -8.36 6.46 14.26
CA ASP A 160 -9.14 6.25 15.48
C ASP A 160 -8.41 5.36 16.52
N MET A 161 -7.18 4.93 16.23
CA MET A 161 -6.26 4.28 17.17
C MET A 161 -5.64 5.30 18.15
N SER A 162 -5.21 4.84 19.32
CA SER A 162 -4.43 5.67 20.24
C SER A 162 -3.13 6.14 19.59
N LEU A 163 -2.92 7.46 19.53
CA LEU A 163 -1.69 8.03 18.98
C LEU A 163 -0.45 7.62 19.79
N THR A 164 -0.59 7.46 21.10
CA THR A 164 0.47 6.97 21.98
C THR A 164 0.94 5.57 21.58
N GLN A 165 0.02 4.67 21.20
CA GLN A 165 0.40 3.34 20.73
C GLN A 165 1.22 3.38 19.44
N VAL A 166 0.94 4.34 18.54
CA VAL A 166 1.69 4.53 17.30
C VAL A 166 3.05 5.19 17.56
N LEU A 167 3.08 6.27 18.34
CA LEU A 167 4.29 7.06 18.63
C LEU A 167 5.31 6.29 19.47
N GLU A 168 4.84 5.54 20.48
CA GLU A 168 5.70 4.76 21.38
C GLU A 168 5.98 3.35 20.88
N GLU A 169 5.38 2.93 19.76
CA GLU A 169 5.50 1.57 19.20
C GLU A 169 5.15 0.49 20.25
N ASN A 170 4.17 0.77 21.10
CA ASN A 170 3.78 -0.12 22.18
C ASN A 170 2.84 -1.23 21.68
N SER A 171 3.00 -2.44 22.25
CA SER A 171 2.08 -3.54 21.95
C SER A 171 0.83 -3.47 22.82
N PHE A 172 -0.34 -3.74 22.23
CA PHE A 172 -1.64 -3.66 22.89
C PHE A 172 -2.57 -4.76 22.36
N VAL A 173 -3.62 -5.07 23.12
CA VAL A 173 -4.67 -5.99 22.68
C VAL A 173 -5.62 -5.24 21.77
N LEU A 174 -5.85 -5.76 20.56
CA LEU A 174 -6.79 -5.17 19.61
C LEU A 174 -8.21 -5.65 19.96
N GLU A 175 -8.99 -4.77 20.58
CA GLU A 175 -10.37 -5.07 20.99
C GLU A 175 -11.38 -4.79 19.87
N ASP A 176 -11.19 -3.69 19.15
CA ASP A 176 -12.05 -3.22 18.06
C ASP A 176 -11.23 -2.97 16.80
N THR A 177 -11.90 -2.93 15.66
CA THR A 177 -11.32 -2.49 14.39
C THR A 177 -10.71 -1.10 14.52
N VAL A 178 -9.51 -0.87 13.98
CA VAL A 178 -8.90 0.46 13.84
C VAL A 178 -8.64 0.80 12.38
N THR A 179 -8.77 2.07 12.02
CA THR A 179 -8.56 2.59 10.67
C THR A 179 -7.46 3.64 10.67
N LEU A 180 -6.55 3.53 9.69
CA LEU A 180 -5.39 4.39 9.52
C LEU A 180 -5.42 4.96 8.09
N LEU A 181 -5.51 6.28 7.98
CA LEU A 181 -5.43 7.03 6.73
C LEU A 181 -4.09 7.72 6.67
N LEU A 182 -3.23 7.32 5.73
CA LEU A 182 -1.92 7.92 5.52
C LEU A 182 -1.89 8.64 4.17
N GLY A 183 -1.65 9.94 4.15
CA GLY A 183 -1.66 10.70 2.91
C GLY A 183 -1.08 12.10 3.06
N PRO A 184 -1.48 13.05 2.20
CA PRO A 184 -1.07 14.45 2.30
C PRO A 184 -1.47 15.04 3.66
N ASP A 185 -0.81 16.12 4.06
CA ASP A 185 -1.07 16.82 5.32
C ASP A 185 -2.39 17.62 5.33
N GLU A 186 -3.50 16.91 5.10
CA GLU A 186 -4.86 17.43 5.01
C GLU A 186 -5.73 16.90 6.15
N SER A 187 -6.64 17.74 6.65
CA SER A 187 -7.57 17.34 7.70
C SER A 187 -8.78 16.62 7.11
N VAL A 188 -9.22 15.57 7.77
CA VAL A 188 -10.50 14.93 7.47
C VAL A 188 -11.60 15.52 8.36
N LEU A 189 -12.79 15.71 7.78
CA LEU A 189 -13.92 16.35 8.47
C LEU A 189 -14.84 15.35 9.18
N GLU A 190 -14.78 14.08 8.79
CA GLU A 190 -15.62 13.01 9.33
C GLU A 190 -14.80 12.00 10.12
N SER A 191 -15.48 11.09 10.84
CA SER A 191 -14.78 10.03 11.56
C SER A 191 -13.94 9.18 10.61
N VAL A 192 -12.69 8.90 11.00
CA VAL A 192 -11.75 8.11 10.21
C VAL A 192 -12.34 6.74 9.83
N ARG A 193 -13.02 6.08 10.77
CA ARG A 193 -13.69 4.80 10.54
C ARG A 193 -14.75 4.87 9.43
N LYS A 194 -15.59 5.91 9.43
CA LYS A 194 -16.62 6.11 8.40
C LYS A 194 -15.98 6.33 7.03
N ILE A 195 -14.99 7.23 6.94
CA ILE A 195 -14.26 7.50 5.70
C ILE A 195 -13.59 6.23 5.17
N GLY A 196 -12.86 5.51 6.03
CA GLY A 196 -12.18 4.29 5.65
C GLY A 196 -13.14 3.22 5.11
N ARG A 197 -14.30 3.06 5.75
CA ARG A 197 -15.35 2.15 5.29
C ARG A 197 -15.93 2.57 3.94
N GLU A 198 -16.30 3.84 3.78
CA GLU A 198 -16.85 4.35 2.51
C GLU A 198 -15.85 4.24 1.36
N PHE A 199 -14.57 4.56 1.62
CA PHE A 199 -13.51 4.42 0.63
C PHE A 199 -13.27 2.95 0.28
N TYR A 200 -13.35 2.04 1.25
CA TYR A 200 -13.23 0.61 1.02
C TYR A 200 -14.35 0.10 0.11
N GLU A 201 -15.61 0.37 0.47
CA GLU A 201 -16.79 -0.08 -0.30
C GLU A 201 -16.72 0.46 -1.74
N GLN A 202 -16.50 1.76 -1.93
CA GLN A 202 -16.44 2.36 -3.26
C GLN A 202 -15.24 1.90 -4.09
N THR A 203 -14.08 1.66 -3.45
CA THR A 203 -12.89 1.17 -4.17
C THR A 203 -13.07 -0.27 -4.61
N LEU A 204 -13.68 -1.11 -3.77
CA LEU A 204 -13.99 -2.49 -4.12
C LEU A 204 -14.96 -2.54 -5.30
N ASP A 205 -16.05 -1.77 -5.23
CA ASP A 205 -17.05 -1.67 -6.30
C ASP A 205 -16.41 -1.17 -7.60
N TYR A 206 -15.54 -0.15 -7.53
CA TYR A 206 -14.83 0.37 -8.70
C TYR A 206 -14.04 -0.74 -9.42
N TRP A 207 -13.24 -1.51 -8.68
CA TRP A 207 -12.42 -2.53 -9.31
C TRP A 207 -13.26 -3.67 -9.89
N GLN A 208 -14.29 -4.11 -9.17
CA GLN A 208 -15.18 -5.17 -9.66
C GLN A 208 -15.92 -4.74 -10.93
N GLU A 209 -16.38 -3.49 -10.99
CA GLU A 209 -17.00 -2.93 -12.19
C GLU A 209 -15.99 -2.77 -13.34
N TRP A 210 -14.77 -2.31 -13.04
CA TRP A 210 -13.71 -2.19 -14.04
C TRP A 210 -13.37 -3.55 -14.65
N VAL A 211 -13.22 -4.60 -13.82
CA VAL A 211 -12.97 -5.98 -14.28
C VAL A 211 -14.16 -6.52 -15.09
N ARG A 212 -15.40 -6.21 -14.70
CA ARG A 212 -16.62 -6.61 -15.42
C ARG A 212 -16.65 -6.06 -16.85
N GLY A 213 -16.04 -4.89 -17.08
CA GLY A 213 -15.93 -4.27 -18.41
C GLY A 213 -14.87 -4.89 -19.32
N LEU A 214 -14.03 -5.81 -18.83
CA LEU A 214 -12.93 -6.39 -19.60
C LEU A 214 -13.36 -7.59 -20.45
N ASN A 215 -12.76 -7.71 -21.63
CA ASN A 215 -12.87 -8.88 -22.51
C ASN A 215 -11.95 -10.00 -22.04
N ILE A 216 -12.32 -10.65 -20.94
CA ILE A 216 -11.51 -11.70 -20.30
C ILE A 216 -11.74 -13.05 -21.01
N PRO A 217 -10.68 -13.75 -21.45
CA PRO A 217 -10.82 -15.08 -22.03
C PRO A 217 -11.36 -16.08 -20.98
N PHE A 218 -11.99 -17.16 -21.44
CA PHE A 218 -12.49 -18.20 -20.53
C PHE A 218 -11.36 -18.94 -19.79
N GLU A 219 -10.22 -19.12 -20.44
CA GLU A 219 -9.04 -19.77 -19.87
C GLU A 219 -8.20 -18.76 -19.07
N TRP A 220 -7.66 -19.21 -17.93
CA TRP A 220 -6.77 -18.43 -17.05
C TRP A 220 -7.34 -17.09 -16.54
N GLN A 221 -8.66 -17.00 -16.34
CA GLN A 221 -9.34 -15.78 -15.89
C GLN A 221 -8.66 -15.10 -14.71
N GLU A 222 -8.36 -15.85 -13.65
CA GLU A 222 -7.74 -15.29 -12.44
C GLU A 222 -6.38 -14.63 -12.72
N ALA A 223 -5.53 -15.29 -13.52
CA ALA A 223 -4.22 -14.77 -13.89
C ALA A 223 -4.34 -13.53 -14.78
N VAL A 224 -5.25 -13.55 -15.75
CA VAL A 224 -5.48 -12.40 -16.66
C VAL A 224 -6.02 -11.20 -15.90
N ILE A 225 -7.01 -11.39 -15.02
CA ILE A 225 -7.57 -10.32 -14.18
C ILE A 225 -6.49 -9.73 -13.29
N ARG A 226 -5.70 -10.58 -12.62
CA ARG A 226 -4.64 -10.11 -11.73
C ARG A 226 -3.61 -9.29 -12.48
N ALA A 227 -3.16 -9.77 -13.64
CA ALA A 227 -2.22 -9.06 -14.51
C ALA A 227 -2.81 -7.74 -15.02
N ALA A 228 -4.06 -7.73 -15.48
CA ALA A 228 -4.74 -6.54 -15.99
C ALA A 228 -4.80 -5.43 -14.94
N ILE A 229 -5.20 -5.77 -13.70
CA ILE A 229 -5.23 -4.79 -12.61
C ILE A 229 -3.81 -4.29 -12.31
N THR A 230 -2.80 -5.17 -12.23
CA THR A 230 -1.41 -4.75 -11.99
C THR A 230 -0.92 -3.78 -13.06
N LEU A 231 -1.19 -4.06 -14.33
CA LEU A 231 -0.87 -3.18 -15.46
C LEU A 231 -1.62 -1.84 -15.37
N LYS A 232 -2.90 -1.85 -14.97
CA LYS A 232 -3.67 -0.63 -14.73
C LYS A 232 -3.08 0.20 -13.59
N LEU A 233 -2.64 -0.44 -12.51
CA LEU A 233 -1.99 0.24 -11.38
C LEU A 233 -0.66 0.90 -11.77
N SER A 234 0.08 0.35 -12.74
CA SER A 234 1.30 0.95 -13.30
C SER A 234 1.04 2.13 -14.25
N THR A 235 -0.23 2.45 -14.55
CA THR A 235 -0.58 3.60 -15.38
C THR A 235 -0.80 4.82 -14.50
N PHE A 236 -0.08 5.90 -14.74
CA PHE A 236 -0.32 7.20 -14.11
C PHE A 236 -1.52 7.90 -14.75
N GLU A 237 -2.59 8.12 -13.98
CA GLU A 237 -3.89 8.52 -14.53
C GLU A 237 -3.86 9.90 -15.20
N ASP A 238 -3.07 10.84 -14.70
CA ASP A 238 -3.10 12.23 -15.18
C ASP A 238 -2.54 12.40 -16.59
N THR A 239 -1.52 11.61 -16.96
CA THR A 239 -0.85 11.72 -18.26
C THR A 239 -1.00 10.47 -19.14
N GLY A 240 -1.44 9.35 -18.56
CA GLY A 240 -1.42 8.04 -19.21
C GLY A 240 -0.02 7.41 -19.30
N ALA A 241 1.01 8.02 -18.69
CA ALA A 241 2.34 7.42 -18.63
C ALA A 241 2.30 6.07 -17.91
N VAL A 242 3.08 5.11 -18.38
CA VAL A 242 3.16 3.78 -17.77
C VAL A 242 4.55 3.60 -17.17
N ILE A 243 4.62 3.35 -15.87
CA ILE A 243 5.89 3.04 -15.20
C ILE A 243 6.27 1.59 -15.48
N ALA A 244 7.57 1.30 -15.57
CA ALA A 244 8.03 -0.06 -15.80
C ALA A 244 7.85 -0.96 -14.55
N ALA A 245 8.05 -0.41 -13.36
CA ALA A 245 7.75 -1.04 -12.07
C ALA A 245 7.57 0.01 -10.95
N MET A 246 7.07 -0.42 -9.80
CA MET A 246 6.85 0.45 -8.64
C MET A 246 8.15 0.87 -7.94
N THR A 247 9.25 0.18 -8.21
CA THR A 247 10.51 0.28 -7.46
C THR A 247 11.65 0.84 -8.31
N THR A 248 12.68 1.34 -7.64
CA THR A 248 13.99 1.62 -8.23
C THR A 248 15.02 0.63 -7.71
N SER A 249 16.15 0.49 -8.41
CA SER A 249 17.36 -0.21 -7.93
C SER A 249 17.25 -1.71 -7.65
N ILE A 250 16.08 -2.33 -7.80
CA ILE A 250 15.93 -3.79 -7.75
C ILE A 250 16.44 -4.40 -9.07
N PRO A 251 17.39 -5.34 -9.04
CA PRO A 251 17.93 -5.95 -10.25
C PRO A 251 16.87 -6.72 -11.04
N GLU A 252 16.94 -6.68 -12.38
CA GLU A 252 16.05 -7.44 -13.29
C GLU A 252 16.14 -8.96 -13.09
N ALA A 253 17.31 -9.45 -12.67
CA ALA A 253 17.57 -10.86 -12.39
C ALA A 253 18.63 -11.00 -11.29
N PRO A 254 18.69 -12.15 -10.59
CA PRO A 254 19.78 -12.46 -9.66
C PRO A 254 21.15 -12.24 -10.30
N ASP A 255 22.07 -11.62 -9.55
CA ASP A 255 23.46 -11.33 -9.98
C ASP A 255 23.60 -10.45 -11.23
N SER A 256 22.53 -9.75 -11.62
CA SER A 256 22.56 -8.76 -12.71
C SER A 256 23.03 -7.39 -12.22
N GLY A 257 23.84 -6.69 -13.02
CA GLY A 257 24.19 -5.28 -12.80
C GLY A 257 23.13 -4.28 -13.27
N ARG A 258 22.00 -4.74 -13.83
CA ARG A 258 20.93 -3.88 -14.35
C ARG A 258 19.93 -3.55 -13.24
N ASN A 259 20.07 -2.38 -12.63
CA ASN A 259 19.33 -1.93 -11.45
C ASN A 259 18.77 -0.50 -11.62
N TRP A 260 18.07 -0.27 -12.73
CA TRP A 260 17.56 1.05 -13.10
C TRP A 260 16.47 1.57 -12.16
N ASP A 261 16.12 2.84 -12.33
CA ASP A 261 14.88 3.38 -11.78
C ASP A 261 13.70 3.04 -12.69
N TYR A 262 12.98 1.97 -12.35
CA TYR A 262 11.84 1.48 -13.11
C TYR A 262 10.55 2.27 -12.84
N ARG A 263 10.58 3.26 -11.94
CA ARG A 263 9.44 4.14 -11.67
C ARG A 263 9.17 5.11 -12.83
N TYR A 264 10.10 5.21 -13.78
CA TYR A 264 9.96 6.05 -14.97
C TYR A 264 9.40 5.27 -16.17
N CYS A 265 8.86 6.04 -17.12
CA CYS A 265 8.25 5.53 -18.33
C CYS A 265 9.31 5.15 -19.38
N TRP A 266 9.27 3.89 -19.83
CA TRP A 266 10.09 3.41 -20.95
C TRP A 266 9.16 3.07 -22.12
N LEU A 267 9.40 3.68 -23.29
CA LEU A 267 8.56 3.54 -24.49
C LEU A 267 8.23 2.09 -24.85
N ARG A 268 9.22 1.20 -24.74
CA ARG A 268 9.08 -0.24 -25.02
C ARG A 268 8.09 -0.89 -24.05
N ASP A 269 8.26 -0.64 -22.76
CA ASP A 269 7.47 -1.23 -21.69
C ASP A 269 6.02 -0.72 -21.79
N SER A 270 5.84 0.59 -21.99
CA SER A 270 4.53 1.22 -22.23
C SER A 270 3.80 0.65 -23.44
N TYR A 271 4.51 0.36 -24.54
CA TYR A 271 3.91 -0.28 -25.72
C TYR A 271 3.27 -1.63 -25.37
N PHE A 272 3.96 -2.49 -24.62
CA PHE A 272 3.43 -3.80 -24.25
C PHE A 272 2.24 -3.69 -23.30
N VAL A 273 2.29 -2.77 -22.34
CA VAL A 273 1.18 -2.53 -21.41
C VAL A 273 -0.07 -2.05 -22.14
N VAL A 274 0.06 -1.02 -22.98
CA VAL A 274 -1.07 -0.47 -23.75
C VAL A 274 -1.62 -1.52 -24.71
N HIS A 275 -0.78 -2.30 -25.37
CA HIS A 275 -1.21 -3.39 -26.24
C HIS A 275 -2.00 -4.47 -25.49
N ALA A 276 -1.55 -4.86 -24.31
CA ALA A 276 -2.25 -5.84 -23.47
C ALA A 276 -3.62 -5.31 -22.99
N LEU A 277 -3.67 -4.06 -22.50
CA LEU A 277 -4.91 -3.43 -22.03
C LEU A 277 -5.92 -3.21 -23.18
N ASN A 278 -5.46 -2.82 -24.38
CA ASN A 278 -6.29 -2.73 -25.58
C ASN A 278 -6.96 -4.06 -25.92
N ARG A 279 -6.21 -5.18 -25.86
CA ARG A 279 -6.77 -6.52 -26.13
C ARG A 279 -7.86 -6.91 -25.14
N LEU A 280 -7.83 -6.37 -23.93
CA LEU A 280 -8.85 -6.57 -22.89
C LEU A 280 -9.98 -5.54 -22.96
N GLY A 281 -9.95 -4.57 -23.90
CA GLY A 281 -10.96 -3.51 -24.00
C GLY A 281 -10.91 -2.49 -22.87
N ALA A 282 -9.74 -2.31 -22.24
CA ALA A 282 -9.57 -1.43 -21.06
C ALA A 282 -9.21 0.03 -21.39
N THR A 283 -9.10 0.38 -22.67
CA THR A 283 -8.60 1.65 -23.21
C THR A 283 -9.52 2.20 -24.28
#